data_AF-A0A1Q4GTP4-F1
#
_entry.id   AF-A0A1Q4GTP4-F1
#
_cell.length_a   1.000
_cell.length_b   1.000
_cell.length_c   1.000
_cell.angle_alpha   90.00
_cell.angle_beta   90.00
_cell.angle_gamma   90.00
#
_symmetry.space_group_name_H-M   'P 1'
#
loop_
_entity.id
_entity.type
_entity.pdbx_description
1 polymer ?
#
loop_
_entity_poly.entity_id
_entity_poly.type
_entity_poly.pdbx_seq_one_letter_code
_entity_poly.pdbx_strand_id
1 'polypeptide(L)'
;MSAQAVDFSSMTVTGGTFAMAGAGGNFIVANLTSGLDLLAGNNQMINTNVLTAPETVEAPLFNFGFFGPVGAFLSDGSYMPYGGAAAGGSATAPTASGDFGGSITADLSAWTAYWNGTNFGQGGIATGTVDALGNYSVTWSSTVVGGAFDGMTGVWTMTGTVAAVPEASTYGMMLAGLGLVGFAVRRRKLMA
;
A
#
# COMPACT_ATOMS: atom_id res chain seq x y z
N MET A 1 -19.80 10.18 -21.01
CA MET A 1 -18.38 9.78 -21.05
C MET A 1 -18.14 9.06 -19.73
N SER A 2 -17.92 7.74 -19.74
CA SER A 2 -17.45 7.05 -18.53
C SER A 2 -16.05 7.60 -18.22
N ALA A 3 -15.76 7.87 -16.95
CA ALA A 3 -14.37 8.09 -16.54
C ALA A 3 -13.55 6.87 -16.98
N GLN A 4 -12.33 7.12 -17.48
CA GLN A 4 -11.41 6.07 -17.86
C GLN A 4 -10.61 5.69 -16.62
N ALA A 5 -10.53 4.38 -16.33
CA ALA A 5 -9.75 3.89 -15.21
C ALA A 5 -8.28 4.29 -15.40
N VAL A 6 -7.71 4.89 -14.36
CA VAL A 6 -6.28 5.25 -14.30
C VAL A 6 -5.58 4.34 -13.32
N ASP A 7 -4.29 4.08 -13.59
CA ASP A 7 -3.43 3.41 -12.64
C ASP A 7 -2.95 4.41 -11.58
N PHE A 8 -2.82 3.93 -10.35
CA PHE A 8 -2.28 4.71 -9.24
C PHE A 8 -0.81 4.34 -8.99
N SER A 9 0.00 5.37 -8.81
CA SER A 9 1.42 5.27 -8.45
C SER A 9 1.64 5.11 -6.94
N SER A 10 0.70 5.57 -6.13
CA SER A 10 0.70 5.40 -4.67
C SER A 10 -0.71 5.38 -4.10
N MET A 11 -0.86 4.72 -2.94
CA MET A 11 -2.05 4.72 -2.09
C MET A 11 -1.63 4.97 -0.65
N THR A 12 -1.52 6.24 -0.27
CA THR A 12 -1.11 6.63 1.08
C THR A 12 -2.28 6.54 2.06
N VAL A 13 -2.18 5.65 3.04
CA VAL A 13 -3.14 5.47 4.13
C VAL A 13 -3.11 6.69 5.05
N THR A 14 -4.28 7.24 5.34
CA THR A 14 -4.50 8.26 6.37
C THR A 14 -5.22 7.71 7.59
N GLY A 15 -5.82 6.52 7.48
CA GLY A 15 -6.43 5.80 8.61
C GLY A 15 -7.15 4.54 8.16
N GLY A 16 -7.78 3.85 9.10
CA GLY A 16 -8.53 2.64 8.82
C GLY A 16 -8.59 1.71 10.02
N THR A 17 -9.12 0.51 9.80
CA THR A 17 -9.29 -0.50 10.84
C THR A 17 -8.86 -1.87 10.35
N PHE A 18 -8.31 -2.64 11.27
CA PHE A 18 -8.15 -4.08 11.14
C PHE A 18 -9.04 -4.77 12.17
N ALA A 19 -9.76 -5.81 11.75
CA ALA A 19 -10.47 -6.71 12.64
C ALA A 19 -10.12 -8.15 12.29
N MET A 20 -9.89 -9.00 13.29
CA MET A 20 -9.63 -10.43 13.05
C MET A 20 -10.61 -11.28 13.85
N ALA A 21 -11.21 -12.25 13.17
CA ALA A 21 -12.15 -13.19 13.76
C ALA A 21 -11.69 -14.63 13.52
N GLY A 22 -11.88 -15.48 14.53
CA GLY A 22 -11.73 -16.93 14.44
C GLY A 22 -13.04 -17.65 14.75
N ALA A 23 -13.01 -18.98 14.84
CA ALA A 23 -14.18 -19.82 15.11
C ALA A 23 -14.93 -19.51 16.43
N GLY A 24 -14.34 -18.72 17.34
CA GLY A 24 -14.93 -18.29 18.61
C GLY A 24 -15.38 -16.82 18.69
N GLY A 25 -15.33 -16.05 17.60
CA GLY A 25 -15.71 -14.63 17.54
C GLY A 25 -14.57 -13.66 17.21
N ASN A 26 -14.85 -12.35 17.29
CA ASN A 26 -13.88 -11.30 17.01
C ASN A 26 -12.79 -11.27 18.09
N PHE A 27 -11.57 -11.59 17.68
CA PHE A 27 -10.42 -11.75 18.56
C PHE A 27 -9.63 -10.45 18.70
N ILE A 28 -9.57 -9.63 17.64
CA ILE A 28 -8.81 -8.37 17.65
C ILE A 28 -9.50 -7.29 16.82
N VAL A 29 -9.43 -6.04 17.30
CA VAL A 29 -9.78 -4.83 16.54
C VAL A 29 -8.72 -3.77 16.81
N ALA A 30 -8.15 -3.17 15.75
CA ALA A 30 -7.12 -2.15 15.85
C ALA A 30 -7.34 -1.03 14.81
N ASN A 31 -6.90 0.18 15.15
CA ASN A 31 -6.84 1.29 14.20
C ASN A 31 -5.49 1.30 13.49
N LEU A 32 -5.49 1.66 12.22
CA LEU A 32 -4.30 1.77 11.39
C LEU A 32 -3.69 3.17 11.51
N THR A 33 -2.37 3.23 11.57
CA THR A 33 -1.61 4.48 11.59
C THR A 33 -1.42 5.04 10.17
N SER A 34 -1.46 6.36 10.04
CA SER A 34 -1.26 7.05 8.76
C SER A 34 0.19 6.99 8.27
N GLY A 35 0.40 7.16 6.96
CA GLY A 35 1.73 7.32 6.35
C GLY A 35 2.23 6.10 5.57
N LEU A 36 1.50 4.99 5.63
CA LEU A 36 1.73 3.79 4.83
C LEU A 36 1.36 4.03 3.37
N ASP A 37 2.23 3.75 2.42
CA ASP A 37 1.85 3.56 1.02
C ASP A 37 1.64 2.07 0.68
N LEU A 38 0.42 1.70 0.27
CA LEU A 38 0.07 0.31 -0.05
C LEU A 38 0.73 -0.21 -1.33
N LEU A 39 1.15 0.68 -2.22
CA LEU A 39 1.71 0.31 -3.53
C LEU A 39 3.24 0.38 -3.58
N ALA A 40 3.89 0.87 -2.52
CA ALA A 40 5.33 0.99 -2.50
C ALA A 40 5.98 -0.40 -2.55
N GLY A 41 6.47 -0.77 -3.74
CA GLY A 41 7.08 -2.06 -4.04
C GLY A 41 8.28 -2.38 -3.13
N ASN A 42 8.40 -3.66 -2.81
CA ASN A 42 9.49 -4.40 -2.15
C ASN A 42 10.50 -3.58 -1.32
N ASN A 43 10.58 -3.90 -0.02
CA ASN A 43 11.46 -3.32 1.01
C ASN A 43 11.01 -1.98 1.65
N GLN A 44 9.72 -1.80 1.94
CA GLN A 44 9.30 -0.75 2.87
C GLN A 44 8.95 -1.37 4.22
N MET A 45 9.77 -1.08 5.24
CA MET A 45 9.38 -1.22 6.64
C MET A 45 8.47 -0.04 6.97
N ILE A 46 7.29 -0.28 7.53
CA ILE A 46 6.31 0.80 7.73
C ILE A 46 6.27 1.21 9.20
N ASN A 47 6.86 2.38 9.50
CA ASN A 47 7.06 3.05 10.79
C ASN A 47 5.98 4.04 11.24
N THR A 48 5.39 3.91 12.45
CA THR A 48 4.97 5.13 13.21
C THR A 48 5.17 5.14 14.76
N ASN A 49 6.15 5.95 15.20
CA ASN A 49 6.37 6.64 16.49
C ASN A 49 6.09 5.97 17.87
N VAL A 50 7.10 6.06 18.74
CA VAL A 50 7.16 5.56 20.13
C VAL A 50 6.88 6.71 21.11
N LEU A 51 6.04 6.51 22.13
CA LEU A 51 6.19 7.29 23.37
C LEU A 51 7.36 6.69 24.16
N THR A 52 8.54 7.31 24.02
CA THR A 52 9.84 7.10 24.70
C THR A 52 10.86 6.07 24.12
N ALA A 53 11.74 6.60 23.25
CA ALA A 53 13.16 6.30 22.84
C ALA A 53 13.90 4.98 23.24
N PRO A 54 14.96 4.52 22.50
CA PRO A 54 15.82 5.23 21.54
C PRO A 54 15.99 4.57 20.13
N GLU A 55 16.15 5.45 19.13
CA GLU A 55 16.92 5.37 17.88
C GLU A 55 17.11 4.03 17.14
N THR A 56 16.62 3.99 15.88
CA THR A 56 16.92 3.06 14.74
C THR A 56 15.88 2.04 14.28
N VAL A 57 14.60 2.09 14.69
CA VAL A 57 13.60 1.19 14.11
C VAL A 57 12.38 1.91 13.56
N GLU A 58 12.13 1.57 12.29
CA GLU A 58 10.90 1.85 11.56
C GLU A 58 9.70 1.26 12.31
N ALA A 59 8.97 2.03 13.13
CA ALA A 59 7.89 1.67 14.05
C ALA A 59 6.63 0.96 13.45
N PRO A 60 5.48 0.87 14.13
CA PRO A 60 4.44 -0.09 13.69
C PRO A 60 3.28 0.52 12.90
N LEU A 61 2.56 -0.36 12.20
CA LEU A 61 1.30 -0.09 11.47
C LEU A 61 0.06 -0.05 12.36
N PHE A 62 0.07 -0.84 13.43
CA PHE A 62 -0.94 -0.84 14.49
C PHE A 62 -0.39 -1.59 15.72
N ASN A 63 -0.99 -1.31 16.88
CA ASN A 63 -0.68 -1.96 18.15
C ASN A 63 -1.85 -2.88 18.52
N PHE A 64 -1.58 -4.18 18.68
CA PHE A 64 -2.56 -5.15 19.13
C PHE A 64 -2.75 -5.10 20.67
N GLY A 65 -2.99 -3.93 21.25
CA GLY A 65 -3.16 -3.78 22.70
C GLY A 65 -2.05 -4.50 23.50
N PHE A 66 -2.42 -5.54 24.28
CA PHE A 66 -1.49 -6.37 25.06
C PHE A 66 -0.40 -7.07 24.22
N PHE A 67 -0.66 -7.35 22.95
CA PHE A 67 0.26 -8.09 22.07
C PHE A 67 1.35 -7.20 21.46
N GLY A 68 1.27 -5.87 21.58
CA GLY A 68 2.29 -4.97 21.08
C GLY A 68 2.24 -4.69 19.57
N PRO A 69 3.30 -4.10 19.02
CA PRO A 69 3.36 -3.62 17.63
C PRO A 69 3.36 -4.73 16.58
N VAL A 70 2.76 -4.46 15.42
CA VAL A 70 2.81 -5.31 14.22
C VAL A 70 3.50 -4.59 13.08
N GLY A 71 4.43 -5.29 12.43
CA GLY A 71 5.03 -4.85 11.18
C GLY A 71 4.22 -5.35 9.98
N ALA A 72 4.26 -4.64 8.87
CA ALA A 72 3.91 -5.22 7.58
C ALA A 72 4.93 -4.83 6.52
N PHE A 73 4.93 -5.62 5.46
CA PHE A 73 5.86 -5.57 4.37
C PHE A 73 5.26 -6.33 3.18
N LEU A 74 5.88 -6.19 2.02
CA LEU A 74 5.53 -6.95 0.83
C LEU A 74 6.44 -8.17 0.73
N SER A 75 5.86 -9.34 0.51
CA SER A 75 6.61 -10.59 0.38
C SER A 75 5.99 -11.52 -0.64
N ASP A 76 6.88 -12.17 -1.38
CA ASP A 76 6.59 -13.33 -2.24
C ASP A 76 6.70 -14.66 -1.48
N GLY A 77 6.87 -14.60 -0.15
CA GLY A 77 7.11 -15.74 0.73
C GLY A 77 8.60 -16.06 0.95
N SER A 78 9.51 -15.43 0.21
CA SER A 78 10.97 -15.59 0.40
C SER A 78 11.60 -14.43 1.18
N TYR A 79 11.03 -13.23 1.09
CA TYR A 79 11.48 -12.06 1.82
C TYR A 79 10.91 -12.02 3.24
N MET A 80 11.77 -11.99 4.25
CA MET A 80 11.41 -11.97 5.68
C MET A 80 12.29 -10.98 6.45
N PRO A 81 12.04 -9.66 6.33
CA PRO A 81 12.93 -8.62 6.87
C PRO A 81 13.02 -8.64 8.39
N TYR A 82 12.01 -9.22 9.06
CA TYR A 82 11.94 -9.35 10.51
C TYR A 82 12.27 -10.77 11.00
N GLY A 83 12.76 -11.63 10.10
CA GLY A 83 12.99 -13.06 10.37
C GLY A 83 11.69 -13.85 10.53
N GLY A 84 11.78 -14.99 11.22
CA GLY A 84 10.63 -15.86 11.48
C GLY A 84 10.40 -16.94 10.41
N ALA A 85 9.31 -17.69 10.57
CA ALA A 85 8.90 -18.70 9.60
C ALA A 85 8.27 -18.05 8.36
N ALA A 86 8.49 -18.64 7.18
CA ALA A 86 7.88 -18.19 5.94
C ALA A 86 6.36 -18.18 6.03
N ALA A 87 5.74 -17.12 5.51
CA ALA A 87 4.32 -17.11 5.22
C ALA A 87 4.09 -17.19 3.72
N GLY A 88 2.95 -17.73 3.31
CA GLY A 88 2.50 -17.58 1.93
C GLY A 88 2.41 -16.10 1.56
N GLY A 89 2.99 -15.73 0.42
CA GLY A 89 2.94 -14.40 -0.16
C GLY A 89 2.78 -14.50 -1.68
N SER A 90 2.56 -13.36 -2.33
CA SER A 90 2.45 -13.27 -3.78
C SER A 90 3.71 -12.61 -4.35
N ALA A 91 4.26 -13.18 -5.42
CA ALA A 91 5.37 -12.56 -6.14
C ALA A 91 4.94 -11.32 -6.95
N THR A 92 3.64 -11.09 -7.08
CA THR A 92 3.10 -9.95 -7.81
C THR A 92 3.23 -8.69 -6.97
N ALA A 93 3.93 -7.69 -7.50
CA ALA A 93 4.00 -6.38 -6.88
C ALA A 93 2.58 -5.79 -6.74
N PRO A 94 2.26 -5.10 -5.63
CA PRO A 94 0.96 -4.48 -5.48
C PRO A 94 0.66 -3.48 -6.59
N THR A 95 -0.59 -3.44 -7.03
CA THR A 95 -1.07 -2.52 -8.05
C THR A 95 -2.42 -1.97 -7.65
N ALA A 96 -2.78 -0.78 -8.12
CA ALA A 96 -4.15 -0.30 -8.01
C ALA A 96 -4.55 0.54 -9.21
N SER A 97 -5.83 0.47 -9.53
CA SER A 97 -6.45 1.27 -10.58
C SER A 97 -7.90 1.60 -10.24
N GLY A 98 -8.41 2.67 -10.83
CA GLY A 98 -9.78 3.10 -10.59
C GLY A 98 -10.17 4.37 -11.32
N ASP A 99 -11.43 4.75 -11.12
CA ASP A 99 -12.04 5.95 -11.68
C ASP A 99 -12.20 7.00 -10.57
N PHE A 100 -11.62 8.19 -10.73
CA PHE A 100 -11.87 9.30 -9.79
C PHE A 100 -13.37 9.63 -9.73
N GLY A 101 -13.94 9.62 -8.53
CA GLY A 101 -15.38 9.73 -8.30
C GLY A 101 -16.15 8.41 -8.46
N GLY A 102 -15.45 7.28 -8.51
CA GLY A 102 -16.00 5.95 -8.79
C GLY A 102 -15.32 4.84 -8.01
N SER A 103 -15.17 3.69 -8.66
CA SER A 103 -14.63 2.48 -8.03
C SER A 103 -13.10 2.44 -8.11
N ILE A 104 -12.49 1.82 -7.11
CA ILE A 104 -11.05 1.50 -7.07
C ILE A 104 -10.87 0.01 -6.75
N THR A 105 -9.89 -0.61 -7.39
CA THR A 105 -9.42 -1.96 -7.08
C THR A 105 -7.92 -1.93 -6.86
N ALA A 106 -7.44 -2.62 -5.84
CA ALA A 106 -6.03 -2.81 -5.59
C ALA A 106 -5.72 -4.29 -5.39
N ASP A 107 -4.73 -4.81 -6.11
CA ASP A 107 -4.12 -6.09 -5.81
C ASP A 107 -3.05 -5.86 -4.73
N LEU A 108 -3.33 -6.31 -3.52
CA LEU A 108 -2.43 -6.26 -2.38
C LEU A 108 -1.99 -7.67 -2.01
N SER A 109 -2.02 -8.66 -2.91
CA SER A 109 -1.76 -10.07 -2.59
C SER A 109 -0.38 -10.34 -1.96
N ALA A 110 0.61 -9.48 -2.17
CA ALA A 110 1.93 -9.57 -1.55
C ALA A 110 1.98 -9.09 -0.09
N TRP A 111 0.90 -8.51 0.44
CA TRP A 111 0.90 -7.96 1.80
C TRP A 111 1.10 -9.04 2.86
N THR A 112 2.08 -8.82 3.73
CA THR A 112 2.44 -9.75 4.80
C THR A 112 2.58 -8.98 6.11
N ALA A 113 1.95 -9.48 7.17
CA ALA A 113 2.11 -8.98 8.53
C ALA A 113 3.18 -9.80 9.27
N TYR A 114 3.94 -9.15 10.14
CA TYR A 114 4.88 -9.80 11.05
C TYR A 114 4.54 -9.47 12.50
N TRP A 115 4.43 -10.51 13.32
CA TRP A 115 4.27 -10.37 14.75
C TRP A 115 4.90 -11.54 15.49
N ASN A 116 5.63 -11.23 16.57
CA ASN A 116 6.22 -12.21 17.49
C ASN A 116 6.97 -13.37 16.80
N GLY A 117 7.86 -13.04 15.85
CA GLY A 117 8.67 -14.03 15.14
C GLY A 117 7.92 -14.85 14.09
N THR A 118 6.69 -14.49 13.76
CA THR A 118 5.87 -15.19 12.76
C THR A 118 5.40 -14.22 11.70
N ASN A 119 5.45 -14.67 10.44
CA ASN A 119 4.90 -13.95 9.30
C ASN A 119 3.51 -14.49 8.98
N PHE A 120 2.61 -13.63 8.50
CA PHE A 120 1.24 -13.98 8.13
C PHE A 120 0.88 -13.31 6.81
N GLY A 121 0.52 -14.10 5.81
CA GLY A 121 -0.08 -13.57 4.59
C GLY A 121 -1.38 -12.86 4.96
N GLN A 122 -1.45 -11.56 4.66
CA GLN A 122 -2.62 -10.72 4.93
C GLN A 122 -3.05 -9.90 3.72
N GLY A 123 -2.43 -10.16 2.57
CA GLY A 123 -2.79 -9.61 1.28
C GLY A 123 -4.09 -10.16 0.71
N GLY A 124 -4.60 -9.44 -0.28
CA GLY A 124 -5.80 -9.80 -1.02
C GLY A 124 -6.16 -8.75 -2.06
N ILE A 125 -7.27 -8.95 -2.77
CA ILE A 125 -7.82 -7.93 -3.66
C ILE A 125 -8.69 -6.99 -2.83
N ALA A 126 -8.26 -5.75 -2.70
CA ALA A 126 -9.02 -4.68 -2.07
C ALA A 126 -9.90 -3.98 -3.08
N THR A 127 -11.15 -3.72 -2.70
CA THR A 127 -12.12 -3.00 -3.53
C THR A 127 -12.78 -1.90 -2.73
N GLY A 128 -13.22 -0.86 -3.41
CA GLY A 128 -13.93 0.23 -2.77
C GLY A 128 -14.15 1.40 -3.69
N THR A 129 -14.08 2.61 -3.14
CA THR A 129 -14.36 3.86 -3.87
C THR A 129 -13.22 4.85 -3.72
N VAL A 130 -13.07 5.71 -4.72
CA VAL A 130 -12.20 6.88 -4.70
C VAL A 130 -12.99 8.09 -5.16
N ASP A 131 -12.94 9.18 -4.42
CA ASP A 131 -13.66 10.41 -4.77
C ASP A 131 -12.93 11.22 -5.87
N ALA A 132 -13.52 12.33 -6.32
CA ALA A 132 -12.93 13.17 -7.35
C ALA A 132 -11.64 13.89 -6.90
N LEU A 133 -11.37 13.94 -5.59
CA LEU A 133 -10.18 14.55 -5.00
C LEU A 133 -9.06 13.52 -4.74
N GLY A 134 -9.33 12.23 -4.99
CA GLY A 134 -8.39 11.14 -4.76
C GLY A 134 -8.42 10.57 -3.35
N ASN A 135 -9.41 10.90 -2.53
CA ASN A 135 -9.59 10.22 -1.24
C ASN A 135 -10.23 8.85 -1.49
N TYR A 136 -9.60 7.78 -1.02
CA TYR A 136 -10.09 6.43 -1.19
C TYR A 136 -10.59 5.82 0.12
N SER A 137 -11.48 4.84 -0.03
CA SER A 137 -11.85 3.89 1.02
C SER A 137 -11.93 2.50 0.38
N VAL A 138 -11.08 1.57 0.81
CA VAL A 138 -11.02 0.20 0.31
C VAL A 138 -11.16 -0.82 1.43
N THR A 139 -11.64 -2.01 1.10
CA THR A 139 -11.75 -3.13 2.04
C THR A 139 -11.34 -4.43 1.37
N TRP A 140 -10.70 -5.30 2.16
CA TRP A 140 -10.45 -6.69 1.79
C TRP A 140 -10.45 -7.57 3.03
N SER A 141 -10.42 -8.89 2.80
CA SER A 141 -10.26 -9.88 3.84
C SER A 141 -9.21 -10.91 3.43
N SER A 142 -8.49 -11.45 4.41
CA SER A 142 -7.45 -12.44 4.20
C SER A 142 -7.45 -13.46 5.34
N THR A 143 -7.56 -14.74 5.00
CA THR A 143 -7.49 -15.84 5.96
C THR A 143 -6.03 -16.23 6.16
N VAL A 144 -5.58 -16.22 7.41
CA VAL A 144 -4.25 -16.68 7.78
C VAL A 144 -4.17 -18.19 7.58
N VAL A 145 -3.10 -18.64 6.93
CA VAL A 145 -2.78 -20.06 6.74
C VAL A 145 -1.47 -20.37 7.48
N GLY A 146 -1.54 -21.26 8.44
CA GLY A 146 -0.43 -21.66 9.31
C GLY A 146 -0.14 -20.69 10.46
N GLY A 147 0.77 -21.10 11.34
CA GLY A 147 1.18 -20.32 12.51
C GLY A 147 0.10 -20.22 13.61
N ALA A 148 0.30 -19.29 14.55
CA ALA A 148 -0.54 -19.16 15.74
C ALA A 148 -1.95 -18.61 15.47
N PHE A 149 -2.19 -18.02 14.29
CA PHE A 149 -3.49 -17.48 13.88
C PHE A 149 -4.14 -18.29 12.75
N ASP A 150 -3.71 -19.55 12.52
CA ASP A 150 -4.23 -20.40 11.45
C ASP A 150 -5.76 -20.47 11.45
N GLY A 151 -6.36 -20.26 10.27
CA GLY A 151 -7.81 -20.25 10.07
C GLY A 151 -8.53 -19.00 10.56
N MET A 152 -7.84 -18.01 11.14
CA MET A 152 -8.43 -16.70 11.42
C MET A 152 -8.50 -15.83 10.16
N THR A 153 -9.59 -15.09 10.01
CA THR A 153 -9.77 -14.15 8.90
C THR A 153 -9.60 -12.72 9.41
N GLY A 154 -8.61 -12.02 8.85
CA GLY A 154 -8.43 -10.59 8.98
C GLY A 154 -9.31 -9.85 7.98
N VAL A 155 -9.97 -8.79 8.41
CA VAL A 155 -10.73 -7.84 7.61
C VAL A 155 -10.09 -6.48 7.76
N TRP A 156 -9.74 -5.88 6.64
CA TRP A 156 -9.02 -4.62 6.55
C TRP A 156 -9.92 -3.60 5.89
N THR A 157 -10.05 -2.43 6.52
CA THR A 157 -10.65 -1.24 5.91
C THR A 157 -9.62 -0.14 5.95
N MET A 158 -9.29 0.43 4.79
CA MET A 158 -8.28 1.47 4.68
C MET A 158 -8.84 2.69 3.97
N THR A 159 -8.47 3.85 4.50
CA THR A 159 -8.79 5.16 3.95
C THR A 159 -7.51 5.93 3.74
N GLY A 160 -7.48 6.76 2.70
CA GLY A 160 -6.26 7.45 2.33
C GLY A 160 -6.41 8.32 1.10
N THR A 161 -5.27 8.69 0.52
CA THR A 161 -5.18 9.46 -0.73
C THR A 161 -4.38 8.68 -1.78
N VAL A 162 -4.80 8.77 -3.04
CA VAL A 162 -4.06 8.19 -4.17
C VAL A 162 -3.33 9.25 -4.99
N ALA A 163 -2.23 8.85 -5.63
CA ALA A 163 -1.59 9.64 -6.68
C ALA A 163 -1.67 8.89 -8.02
N ALA A 164 -2.29 9.48 -9.03
CA ALA A 164 -2.36 8.88 -10.36
C ALA A 164 -0.98 8.82 -11.04
N VAL A 165 -0.76 7.77 -11.83
CA VAL A 165 0.41 7.70 -12.73
C VAL A 165 0.26 8.80 -13.78
N PRO A 166 1.24 9.70 -13.95
CA PRO A 166 1.15 10.73 -14.99
C PRO A 166 1.04 10.11 -16.37
N GLU A 167 0.07 10.56 -17.17
CA GLU A 167 -0.17 10.03 -18.52
C GLU A 167 1.05 10.24 -19.43
N ALA A 168 1.30 9.29 -20.35
CA ALA A 168 2.39 9.36 -21.32
C ALA A 168 2.39 10.67 -22.17
N SER A 169 1.21 11.24 -22.39
CA SER A 169 1.00 12.54 -23.06
C SER A 169 1.62 13.71 -22.29
N THR A 170 1.61 13.66 -20.95
CA THR A 170 2.22 14.66 -20.06
C THR A 170 3.73 14.69 -20.25
N TYR A 171 4.35 13.50 -20.34
CA TYR A 171 5.77 13.39 -20.69
C TYR A 171 6.06 13.82 -22.13
N GLY A 172 5.18 13.47 -23.07
CA GLY A 172 5.26 13.92 -24.46
C GLY A 172 5.27 15.44 -24.60
N MET A 173 4.45 16.15 -23.82
CA MET A 173 4.38 17.61 -23.82
C MET A 173 5.63 18.26 -23.23
N MET A 174 6.22 17.70 -22.17
CA MET A 174 7.49 18.18 -21.61
C MET A 174 8.65 17.99 -22.60
N LEU A 175 8.69 16.84 -23.28
CA LEU A 175 9.68 16.57 -24.33
C LEU A 175 9.46 17.46 -25.56
N ALA A 176 8.21 17.71 -25.95
CA ALA A 176 7.89 18.65 -27.02
C ALA A 176 8.33 20.08 -26.66
N GLY A 177 8.12 20.49 -25.40
CA GLY A 177 8.60 21.77 -24.87
C GLY A 177 10.13 21.89 -24.92
N LEU A 178 10.85 20.85 -24.50
CA LEU A 178 12.31 20.79 -24.61
C LEU A 178 12.79 20.80 -26.07
N GLY A 179 12.09 20.11 -26.97
CA GLY A 179 12.36 20.13 -28.40
C GLY A 179 12.21 21.53 -29.01
N LEU A 180 11.18 22.28 -28.61
CA LEU A 180 10.95 23.65 -29.04
C LEU A 180 12.07 24.60 -28.56
N VAL A 181 12.49 24.47 -27.29
CA VAL A 181 13.60 25.27 -26.72
C VAL A 181 14.90 24.97 -27.45
N GLY A 182 15.21 23.70 -27.70
CA GLY A 182 16.38 23.29 -28.48
C GLY A 182 16.36 23.87 -29.90
N PHE A 183 15.20 23.86 -30.56
CA PHE A 183 15.02 24.45 -31.90
C PHE A 183 15.21 25.99 -31.90
N ALA A 184 14.66 26.68 -30.90
CA ALA A 184 14.80 28.14 -30.77
C ALA A 184 16.26 28.57 -30.56
N VAL A 185 17.01 27.85 -29.72
CA VAL A 185 18.45 28.09 -29.49
C VAL A 185 19.26 27.82 -30.77
N ARG A 186 18.95 26.74 -31.51
CA ARG A 186 19.60 26.44 -32.80
C ARG A 186 19.37 27.56 -33.81
N ARG A 187 18.15 28.10 -33.89
CA ARG A 187 17.82 29.19 -34.81
C ARG A 187 18.60 30.48 -34.48
N ARG A 188 18.79 30.77 -33.20
CA ARG A 188 19.59 31.92 -32.75
C ARG A 188 21.07 31.80 -33.13
N LYS A 189 21.65 30.58 -33.04
CA LYS A 189 23.03 30.31 -33.45
C LYS A 189 23.27 30.37 -34.97
N LEU A 190 22.22 30.24 -35.79
CA LEU A 190 22.32 30.36 -37.25
C LEU A 190 22.10 31.80 -37.75
N MET A 191 21.71 32.72 -36.87
CA MET A 191 21.45 34.13 -37.17
C MET A 191 22.49 35.08 -36.55
N ALA A 192 23.53 34.53 -35.91
CA ALA A 192 24.70 35.25 -35.39
C ALA A 192 25.95 34.72 -36.10
#